data_AF-A0A381F8L2-F1
#
_entry.id   AF-A0A381F8L2-F1
#
_cell.length_a   1.000
_cell.length_b   1.000
_cell.length_c   1.000
_cell.angle_alpha   90.00
_cell.angle_beta   90.00
_cell.angle_gamma   90.00
#
_symmetry.space_group_name_H-M   'P 1'
#
loop_
_entity.id
_entity.type
_entity.pdbx_description
1 polymer ?
#
loop_
_entity_poly.entity_id
_entity_poly.type
_entity_poly.pdbx_seq_one_letter_code
_entity_poly.pdbx_strand_id
1 'polypeptide(L)'
;MKRYTLLSVLMLLIFNVTSAQTSSVFGSVTEAKTKIENTVPLVLGHLKKISESQNDNTILTNGTAALKKEYDAVALEFDLYRGNMASCIVNKSSKKSTKCTNYHTQYFRNTLGIYDNFINYITKKNGYLGVEDEAIKKDFKPTEIATKIDTDFTAAAKAAGKLKGTAKASYFEQVKSEDFKLAPFDTLIK
;
A
#
# COMPACT_ATOMS: atom_id res chain seq x y z
N MET A 1 27.98 36.97 25.37
CA MET A 1 27.68 35.79 24.54
C MET A 1 26.92 34.77 25.39
N LYS A 2 25.65 34.49 25.06
CA LYS A 2 24.81 33.56 25.80
C LYS A 2 25.34 32.14 25.61
N ARG A 3 25.73 31.47 26.70
CA ARG A 3 26.13 30.07 26.73
C ARG A 3 24.87 29.22 26.50
N TYR A 4 24.54 28.94 25.25
CA TYR A 4 23.56 27.90 24.94
C TYR A 4 24.15 26.58 25.42
N THR A 5 23.53 26.00 26.44
CA THR A 5 23.94 24.75 27.06
C THR A 5 23.89 23.67 25.99
N LEU A 6 25.00 22.95 25.79
CA LEU A 6 25.13 21.79 24.90
C LEU A 6 23.92 20.84 25.00
N LEU A 7 23.32 20.77 26.19
CA LEU A 7 22.11 20.02 26.52
C LEU A 7 20.88 20.37 25.67
N SER A 8 20.68 21.65 25.34
CA SER A 8 19.52 22.11 24.55
C SER A 8 19.66 21.73 23.06
N VAL A 9 20.89 21.77 22.54
CA VAL A 9 21.22 21.24 21.19
C VAL A 9 21.11 19.72 21.16
N LEU A 10 21.54 19.04 22.25
CA LEU A 10 21.41 17.59 22.38
C LEU A 10 19.95 17.15 22.45
N MET A 11 19.08 17.86 23.19
CA MET A 11 17.63 17.57 23.20
C MET A 11 17.01 17.75 21.82
N LEU A 12 17.34 18.83 21.10
CA LEU A 12 16.87 19.05 19.72
C LEU A 12 17.34 17.96 18.75
N LEU A 13 18.54 17.42 18.95
CA LEU A 13 19.01 16.26 18.20
C LEU A 13 18.19 15.01 18.53
N ILE A 14 17.92 14.71 19.81
CA ILE A 14 17.13 13.54 20.23
C ILE A 14 15.69 13.57 19.67
N PHE A 15 15.07 14.76 19.56
CA PHE A 15 13.75 14.90 18.90
C PHE A 15 13.80 14.59 17.39
N ASN A 16 14.92 14.90 16.71
CA ASN A 16 15.10 14.56 15.30
C ASN A 16 15.50 13.10 15.07
N VAL A 17 16.19 12.45 16.02
CA VAL A 17 16.56 11.02 15.89
C VAL A 17 15.37 10.11 16.26
N THR A 18 14.47 10.54 17.15
CA THR A 18 13.25 9.78 17.46
C THR A 18 12.25 9.76 16.30
N SER A 19 12.25 10.76 15.41
CA SER A 19 11.55 10.68 14.13
C SER A 19 12.17 9.73 13.11
N ALA A 20 13.40 9.24 13.31
CA ALA A 20 14.01 8.24 12.44
C ALA A 20 13.68 6.79 12.86
N GLN A 21 13.29 6.58 14.13
CA GLN A 21 12.82 5.27 14.62
C GLN A 21 11.34 4.98 14.32
N THR A 22 10.60 5.90 13.71
CA THR A 22 9.19 5.68 13.33
C THR A 22 9.00 4.94 12.01
N SER A 23 10.10 4.65 11.28
CA SER A 23 10.12 3.72 10.14
C SER A 23 9.62 2.30 10.48
N SER A 24 9.46 1.99 11.78
CA SER A 24 9.01 0.69 12.28
C SER A 24 7.49 0.50 12.34
N VAL A 25 6.65 1.55 12.38
CA VAL A 25 5.23 1.38 12.77
C VAL A 25 4.32 1.00 11.60
N PHE A 26 4.64 1.45 10.39
CA PHE A 26 3.86 1.20 9.18
C PHE A 26 4.64 0.35 8.16
N GLY A 27 5.51 -0.54 8.64
CA GLY A 27 6.32 -1.40 7.77
C GLY A 27 5.47 -2.27 6.83
N SER A 28 4.28 -2.67 7.26
CA SER A 28 3.34 -3.40 6.40
C SER A 28 2.81 -2.56 5.22
N VAL A 29 2.78 -1.23 5.33
CA VAL A 29 2.39 -0.33 4.22
C VAL A 29 3.47 -0.37 3.14
N THR A 30 4.75 -0.32 3.52
CA THR A 30 5.87 -0.48 2.58
C THR A 30 5.92 -1.86 1.95
N GLU A 31 5.67 -2.92 2.75
CA GLU A 31 5.58 -4.30 2.25
C GLU A 31 4.44 -4.41 1.23
N ALA A 32 3.25 -3.90 1.57
CA ALA A 32 2.08 -3.91 0.68
C ALA A 32 2.34 -3.16 -0.62
N LYS A 33 2.93 -1.95 -0.54
CA LYS A 33 3.35 -1.15 -1.69
C LYS A 33 4.24 -1.98 -2.63
N THR A 34 5.32 -2.54 -2.10
CA THR A 34 6.25 -3.38 -2.86
C THR A 34 5.53 -4.55 -3.54
N LYS A 35 4.65 -5.25 -2.80
CA LYS A 35 3.90 -6.40 -3.31
C LYS A 35 2.93 -6.03 -4.42
N ILE A 36 2.21 -4.91 -4.29
CA ILE A 36 1.29 -4.42 -5.32
C ILE A 36 2.09 -4.01 -6.57
N GLU A 37 3.16 -3.23 -6.41
CA GLU A 37 3.94 -2.71 -7.54
C GLU A 37 4.62 -3.81 -8.34
N ASN A 38 5.14 -4.84 -7.68
CA ASN A 38 5.79 -5.97 -8.33
C ASN A 38 4.83 -6.81 -9.19
N THR A 39 3.51 -6.66 -9.03
CA THR A 39 2.54 -7.34 -9.92
C THR A 39 2.56 -6.79 -11.33
N VAL A 40 2.83 -5.49 -11.52
CA VAL A 40 2.78 -4.82 -12.82
C VAL A 40 3.79 -5.40 -13.81
N PRO A 41 5.12 -5.35 -13.57
CA PRO A 41 6.10 -5.87 -14.52
C PRO A 41 5.94 -7.38 -14.74
N LEU A 42 5.50 -8.12 -13.72
CA LEU A 42 5.25 -9.56 -13.81
C LEU A 42 4.10 -9.88 -14.78
N VAL A 43 2.99 -9.14 -14.71
CA VAL A 43 1.86 -9.32 -15.64
C VAL A 43 2.22 -8.85 -17.04
N LEU A 44 2.90 -7.71 -17.18
CA LEU A 44 3.30 -7.20 -18.49
C LEU A 44 4.26 -8.16 -19.21
N GLY A 45 5.20 -8.77 -18.48
CA GLY A 45 6.07 -9.82 -19.01
C GLY A 45 5.29 -11.02 -19.54
N HIS A 46 4.24 -11.44 -18.83
CA HIS A 46 3.35 -12.52 -19.28
C HIS A 46 2.56 -12.14 -20.55
N LEU A 47 1.96 -10.94 -20.57
CA LEU A 47 1.22 -10.44 -21.72
C LEU A 47 2.12 -10.34 -22.96
N LYS A 48 3.36 -9.89 -22.80
CA LYS A 48 4.35 -9.83 -23.88
C LYS A 48 4.67 -11.21 -24.46
N LYS A 49 4.95 -12.19 -23.59
CA LYS A 49 5.22 -13.58 -24.00
C LYS A 49 4.07 -14.18 -24.80
N ILE A 50 2.83 -13.91 -24.41
CA ILE A 50 1.64 -14.41 -25.12
C ILE A 50 1.44 -13.65 -26.43
N SER A 51 1.60 -12.33 -26.42
CA SER A 51 1.51 -11.51 -27.62
C SER A 51 2.49 -11.97 -28.71
N GLU A 52 3.73 -12.30 -28.32
CA GLU A 52 4.75 -12.86 -29.21
C GLU A 52 4.39 -14.26 -29.69
N SER A 53 3.90 -15.15 -28.81
CA SER A 53 3.57 -16.53 -29.19
C SER A 53 2.36 -16.64 -30.13
N GLN A 54 1.41 -15.70 -30.02
CA GLN A 54 0.22 -15.62 -30.87
C GLN A 54 0.39 -14.69 -32.06
N ASN A 55 1.54 -14.00 -32.17
CA ASN A 55 1.81 -12.96 -33.17
C ASN A 55 0.70 -11.89 -33.22
N ASP A 56 0.21 -11.49 -32.04
CA ASP A 56 -0.88 -10.52 -31.88
C ASP A 56 -0.52 -9.46 -30.84
N ASN A 57 -0.12 -8.27 -31.32
CA ASN A 57 0.26 -7.15 -30.48
C ASN A 57 -0.93 -6.50 -29.73
N THR A 58 -2.17 -6.82 -30.12
CA THR A 58 -3.36 -6.29 -29.44
C THR A 58 -3.51 -6.87 -28.03
N ILE A 59 -3.01 -8.08 -27.78
CA ILE A 59 -2.97 -8.72 -26.45
C ILE A 59 -2.17 -7.87 -25.47
N LEU A 60 -0.94 -7.50 -25.83
CA LEU A 60 -0.09 -6.67 -24.99
C LEU A 60 -0.68 -5.26 -24.82
N THR A 61 -1.16 -4.65 -25.90
CA THR A 61 -1.70 -3.28 -25.87
C THR A 61 -2.96 -3.18 -25.00
N ASN A 62 -3.96 -4.02 -25.27
CA ASN A 62 -5.22 -4.01 -24.53
C ASN A 62 -5.05 -4.53 -23.10
N GLY A 63 -4.22 -5.56 -22.92
CA GLY A 63 -3.90 -6.10 -21.59
C GLY A 63 -3.19 -5.07 -20.71
N THR A 64 -2.26 -4.29 -21.26
CA THR A 64 -1.60 -3.18 -20.55
C THR A 64 -2.60 -2.11 -20.13
N ALA A 65 -3.49 -1.70 -21.03
CA ALA A 65 -4.51 -0.70 -20.72
C ALA A 65 -5.50 -1.18 -19.64
N ALA A 66 -5.93 -2.44 -19.71
CA ALA A 66 -6.80 -3.05 -18.70
C ALA A 66 -6.08 -3.18 -17.35
N LEU A 67 -4.84 -3.64 -17.33
CA LEU A 67 -4.03 -3.73 -16.11
C LEU A 67 -3.84 -2.37 -15.46
N LYS A 68 -3.54 -1.33 -16.26
CA LYS A 68 -3.41 0.04 -15.78
C LYS A 68 -4.67 0.51 -15.07
N LYS A 69 -5.84 0.26 -15.66
CA LYS A 69 -7.12 0.66 -15.05
C LYS A 69 -7.34 0.03 -13.68
N GLU A 70 -7.10 -1.27 -13.54
CA GLU A 70 -7.28 -1.97 -12.27
C GLU A 70 -6.21 -1.56 -11.25
N TYR A 71 -4.96 -1.34 -11.69
CA TYR A 71 -3.89 -0.82 -10.85
C TYR A 71 -4.20 0.59 -10.33
N ASP A 72 -4.66 1.50 -11.19
CA ASP A 72 -5.01 2.87 -10.82
C ASP A 72 -6.14 2.89 -9.76
N ALA A 73 -7.09 1.95 -9.83
CA ALA A 73 -8.12 1.79 -8.81
C ALA A 73 -7.54 1.34 -7.46
N VAL A 74 -6.58 0.41 -7.47
CA VAL A 74 -5.84 0.01 -6.25
C VAL A 74 -5.01 1.16 -5.71
N ALA A 75 -4.33 1.94 -6.57
CA ALA A 75 -3.52 3.09 -6.18
C ALA A 75 -4.37 4.16 -5.46
N LEU A 76 -5.51 4.51 -6.05
CA LEU A 76 -6.45 5.44 -5.43
C LEU A 76 -6.94 4.90 -4.08
N GLU A 77 -7.39 3.65 -4.01
CA GLU A 77 -7.91 3.09 -2.77
C GLU A 77 -6.81 2.93 -1.71
N PHE A 78 -5.58 2.63 -2.09
CA PHE A 78 -4.46 2.54 -1.16
C PHE A 78 -4.19 3.87 -0.46
N ASP A 79 -4.24 4.97 -1.21
CA ASP A 79 -4.08 6.33 -0.67
C ASP A 79 -5.26 6.72 0.23
N LEU A 80 -6.49 6.45 -0.23
CA LEU A 80 -7.70 6.71 0.54
C LEU A 80 -7.71 5.90 1.84
N TYR A 81 -7.38 4.62 1.78
CA TYR A 81 -7.35 3.72 2.92
C TYR A 81 -6.41 4.25 4.01
N ARG A 82 -5.16 4.58 3.67
CA ARG A 82 -4.19 5.13 4.63
C ARG A 82 -4.71 6.41 5.31
N GLY A 83 -5.23 7.35 4.52
CA GLY A 83 -5.79 8.61 5.03
C GLY A 83 -7.02 8.41 5.91
N ASN A 84 -7.91 7.50 5.51
CA ASN A 84 -9.13 7.16 6.24
C ASN A 84 -8.80 6.46 7.56
N MET A 85 -7.87 5.51 7.58
CA MET A 85 -7.43 4.83 8.80
C MET A 85 -6.87 5.82 9.82
N ALA A 86 -5.97 6.72 9.37
CA ALA A 86 -5.46 7.82 10.19
C ALA A 86 -6.59 8.69 10.75
N SER A 87 -7.52 9.14 9.89
CA SER A 87 -8.65 9.99 10.29
C SER A 87 -9.60 9.28 11.28
N CYS A 88 -9.91 8.00 11.05
CA CYS A 88 -10.72 7.18 11.96
C CYS A 88 -10.12 7.17 13.37
N ILE A 89 -8.80 6.99 13.47
CA ILE A 89 -8.09 6.87 14.74
C ILE A 89 -7.95 8.22 15.45
N VAL A 90 -7.61 9.28 14.69
CA VAL A 90 -7.37 10.62 15.27
C VAL A 90 -8.68 11.23 15.75
N ASN A 91 -9.73 11.19 14.92
CA ASN A 91 -10.92 12.03 15.08
C ASN A 91 -12.11 11.35 15.78
N LYS A 92 -12.07 10.04 16.03
CA LYS A 92 -13.20 9.30 16.60
C LYS A 92 -12.88 8.72 17.99
N SER A 93 -13.92 8.51 18.79
CA SER A 93 -13.82 7.74 20.04
C SER A 93 -13.43 6.29 19.74
N SER A 94 -12.80 5.59 20.69
CA SER A 94 -12.28 4.23 20.50
C SER A 94 -13.28 3.27 19.82
N LYS A 95 -14.53 3.16 20.32
CA LYS A 95 -15.56 2.30 19.71
C LYS A 95 -15.94 2.72 18.28
N LYS A 96 -15.99 4.02 17.99
CA LYS A 96 -16.30 4.54 16.65
C LYS A 96 -15.10 4.40 15.70
N SER A 97 -13.88 4.48 16.23
CA SER A 97 -12.64 4.23 15.49
C SER A 97 -12.61 2.78 15.00
N THR A 98 -12.85 1.78 15.85
CA THR A 98 -12.84 0.36 15.44
C THR A 98 -13.83 0.06 14.33
N LYS A 99 -15.07 0.58 14.40
CA LYS A 99 -16.05 0.39 13.32
C LYS A 99 -15.60 1.05 12.01
N CYS A 100 -15.02 2.23 12.11
CA CYS A 100 -14.51 3.00 10.97
C CYS A 100 -13.34 2.29 10.29
N THR A 101 -12.35 1.82 11.08
CA THR A 101 -11.20 1.09 10.54
C THR A 101 -11.64 -0.21 9.89
N ASN A 102 -12.49 -1.00 10.55
CA ASN A 102 -13.01 -2.26 9.97
C ASN A 102 -13.71 -2.05 8.62
N TYR A 103 -14.51 -0.99 8.51
CA TYR A 103 -15.19 -0.64 7.26
C TYR A 103 -14.19 -0.37 6.13
N HIS A 104 -13.18 0.47 6.38
CA HIS A 104 -12.18 0.80 5.38
C HIS A 104 -11.25 -0.37 5.06
N THR A 105 -10.89 -1.20 6.05
CA THR A 105 -10.12 -2.44 5.85
C THR A 105 -10.86 -3.43 4.96
N GLN A 106 -12.18 -3.57 5.13
CA GLN A 106 -13.00 -4.43 4.29
C GLN A 106 -13.05 -3.90 2.84
N TYR A 107 -13.26 -2.60 2.66
CA TYR A 107 -13.31 -2.01 1.33
C TYR A 107 -11.97 -2.13 0.61
N PHE A 108 -10.86 -1.80 1.28
CA PHE A 108 -9.52 -1.97 0.74
C PHE A 108 -9.23 -3.43 0.35
N ARG A 109 -9.58 -4.39 1.22
CA ARG A 109 -9.43 -5.82 0.91
C ARG A 109 -10.23 -6.23 -0.33
N ASN A 110 -11.44 -5.72 -0.51
CA ASN A 110 -12.26 -6.02 -1.68
C ASN A 110 -11.62 -5.48 -2.96
N THR A 111 -11.10 -4.24 -2.93
CA THR A 111 -10.37 -3.66 -4.07
C THR A 111 -9.14 -4.48 -4.45
N LEU A 112 -8.33 -4.88 -3.46
CA LEU A 112 -7.20 -5.79 -3.71
C LEU A 112 -7.67 -7.15 -4.25
N GLY A 113 -8.82 -7.66 -3.81
CA GLY A 113 -9.40 -8.91 -4.30
C GLY A 113 -9.85 -8.83 -5.75
N ILE A 114 -10.46 -7.71 -6.17
CA ILE A 114 -10.83 -7.47 -7.58
C ILE A 114 -9.58 -7.47 -8.46
N TYR A 115 -8.53 -6.76 -8.02
CA TYR A 115 -7.25 -6.72 -8.72
C TYR A 115 -6.59 -8.11 -8.79
N ASP A 116 -6.58 -8.86 -7.69
CA ASP A 116 -6.06 -10.23 -7.67
C ASP A 116 -6.79 -11.15 -8.64
N ASN A 117 -8.12 -11.06 -8.68
CA ASN A 117 -8.97 -11.82 -9.58
C ASN A 117 -8.71 -11.47 -11.05
N PHE A 118 -8.56 -10.17 -11.37
CA PHE A 118 -8.18 -9.73 -12.71
C PHE A 118 -6.83 -10.34 -13.12
N ILE A 119 -5.80 -10.23 -12.25
CA ILE A 119 -4.49 -10.83 -12.53
C ILE A 119 -4.62 -12.35 -12.72
N ASN A 120 -5.33 -13.04 -11.84
CA ASN A 120 -5.53 -14.49 -11.96
C ASN A 120 -6.23 -14.87 -13.27
N TYR A 121 -7.19 -14.06 -13.72
CA TYR A 121 -7.94 -14.29 -14.94
C TYR A 121 -7.05 -14.17 -16.19
N ILE A 122 -6.07 -13.27 -16.19
CA ILE A 122 -5.16 -13.08 -17.32
C ILE A 122 -3.93 -14.00 -17.26
N THR A 123 -3.54 -14.53 -16.09
CA THR A 123 -2.31 -15.34 -15.94
C THR A 123 -2.53 -16.85 -15.73
N LYS A 124 -3.76 -17.35 -15.53
CA LYS A 124 -4.02 -18.79 -15.32
C LYS A 124 -4.29 -19.55 -16.62
N LYS A 125 -3.97 -20.84 -16.61
CA LYS A 125 -4.17 -21.83 -17.70
C LYS A 125 -5.61 -21.90 -18.25
N ASN A 126 -6.62 -21.77 -17.39
CA ASN A 126 -8.05 -21.72 -17.79
C ASN A 126 -8.60 -20.28 -17.84
N GLY A 127 -7.71 -19.28 -17.80
CA GLY A 127 -8.03 -17.87 -17.96
C GLY A 127 -8.22 -17.50 -19.43
N TYR A 128 -8.50 -16.21 -19.69
CA TYR A 128 -8.83 -15.69 -21.03
C TYR A 128 -7.81 -16.06 -22.11
N LEU A 129 -6.53 -16.12 -21.73
CA LEU A 129 -5.43 -16.30 -22.68
C LEU A 129 -5.00 -17.75 -22.86
N GLY A 130 -5.53 -18.71 -22.08
CA GLY A 130 -5.37 -20.15 -22.30
C GLY A 130 -3.94 -20.71 -22.25
N VAL A 131 -2.94 -19.93 -21.82
CA VAL A 131 -1.52 -20.31 -21.78
C VAL A 131 -1.05 -20.38 -20.34
N GLU A 132 -0.48 -21.53 -19.97
CA GLU A 132 0.11 -21.78 -18.66
C GLU A 132 1.42 -21.01 -18.49
N ASP A 133 1.55 -20.26 -17.41
CA ASP A 133 2.85 -19.86 -16.90
C ASP A 133 2.91 -20.10 -15.39
N GLU A 134 3.19 -21.35 -15.01
CA GLU A 134 3.41 -21.76 -13.61
C GLU A 134 4.55 -20.99 -12.92
N ALA A 135 5.38 -20.27 -13.69
CA ALA A 135 6.43 -19.40 -13.17
C ALA A 135 5.90 -18.04 -12.70
N ILE A 136 4.65 -17.67 -13.01
CA ILE A 136 4.01 -16.46 -12.50
C ILE A 136 3.57 -16.68 -11.05
N LYS A 137 4.55 -16.61 -10.14
CA LYS A 137 4.34 -16.61 -8.69
C LYS A 137 4.34 -15.17 -8.19
N LYS A 138 3.16 -14.57 -8.10
CA LYS A 138 2.98 -13.28 -7.44
C LYS A 138 2.98 -13.45 -5.91
N ASP A 139 3.76 -12.66 -5.21
CA ASP A 139 3.66 -12.51 -3.75
C ASP A 139 2.62 -11.43 -3.40
N PHE A 140 1.40 -11.63 -3.89
CA PHE A 140 0.27 -10.71 -3.69
C PHE A 140 -0.92 -11.48 -3.12
N LYS A 141 -1.21 -11.23 -1.84
CA LYS A 141 -2.29 -11.90 -1.09
C LYS A 141 -3.17 -10.85 -0.43
N PRO A 142 -4.32 -10.49 -1.04
CA PRO A 142 -5.20 -9.40 -0.57
C PRO A 142 -5.54 -9.45 0.93
N THR A 143 -5.95 -10.61 1.42
CA THR A 143 -6.33 -10.79 2.83
C THR A 143 -5.15 -10.60 3.77
N GLU A 144 -3.97 -11.13 3.41
CA GLU A 144 -2.76 -10.99 4.23
C GLU A 144 -2.33 -9.52 4.29
N ILE A 145 -2.26 -8.86 3.13
CA ILE A 145 -1.88 -7.45 3.00
C ILE A 145 -2.81 -6.56 3.84
N ALA A 146 -4.12 -6.67 3.65
CA ALA A 146 -5.10 -5.87 4.39
C ALA A 146 -5.02 -6.12 5.90
N THR A 147 -4.82 -7.38 6.32
CA THR A 147 -4.74 -7.76 7.74
C THR A 147 -3.47 -7.23 8.41
N LYS A 148 -2.32 -7.29 7.73
CA LYS A 148 -1.06 -6.74 8.26
C LYS A 148 -1.15 -5.22 8.45
N ILE A 149 -1.67 -4.50 7.45
CA ILE A 149 -1.85 -3.05 7.56
C ILE A 149 -2.83 -2.68 8.68
N ASP A 150 -3.97 -3.37 8.77
CA ASP A 150 -4.94 -3.14 9.85
C ASP A 150 -4.34 -3.40 11.25
N THR A 151 -3.47 -4.41 11.36
CA THR A 151 -2.73 -4.71 12.59
C THR A 151 -1.78 -3.58 12.97
N ASP A 152 -1.01 -3.06 12.02
CA ASP A 152 -0.10 -1.92 12.23
C ASP A 152 -0.87 -0.66 12.64
N PHE A 153 -1.99 -0.36 11.98
CA PHE A 153 -2.84 0.76 12.37
C PHE A 153 -3.48 0.59 13.75
N THR A 154 -3.85 -0.64 14.11
CA THR A 154 -4.37 -0.96 15.46
C THR A 154 -3.30 -0.77 16.52
N ALA A 155 -2.07 -1.20 16.25
CA ALA A 155 -0.92 -0.98 17.14
C ALA A 155 -0.59 0.52 17.27
N ALA A 156 -0.58 1.23 16.14
CA ALA A 156 -0.42 2.67 16.05
C ALA A 156 -1.49 3.41 16.86
N ALA A 157 -2.75 3.00 16.78
CA ALA A 157 -3.85 3.59 17.55
C ALA A 157 -3.66 3.44 19.07
N LYS A 158 -3.20 2.27 19.52
CA LYS A 158 -2.89 2.01 20.94
C LYS A 158 -1.73 2.88 21.42
N ALA A 159 -0.66 2.99 20.63
CA ALA A 159 0.49 3.84 20.93
C ALA A 159 0.07 5.32 21.00
N ALA A 160 -0.68 5.78 20.00
CA ALA A 160 -1.16 7.15 19.89
C ALA A 160 -2.22 7.52 20.96
N GLY A 161 -2.89 6.54 21.57
CA GLY A 161 -3.79 6.77 22.70
C GLY A 161 -3.10 7.35 23.94
N LYS A 162 -1.77 7.25 24.03
CA LYS A 162 -0.95 7.89 25.07
C LYS A 162 -0.55 9.33 24.73
N LEU A 163 -0.74 9.75 23.47
CA LEU A 163 -0.41 11.08 22.99
C LEU A 163 -1.59 12.03 23.19
N LYS A 164 -1.30 13.30 23.50
CA LYS A 164 -2.31 14.35 23.72
C LYS A 164 -2.20 15.45 22.68
N GLY A 165 -3.34 16.09 22.36
CA GLY A 165 -3.39 17.23 21.46
C GLY A 165 -2.87 16.94 20.05
N THR A 166 -2.13 17.89 19.48
CA THR A 166 -1.61 17.84 18.10
C THR A 166 -0.61 16.71 17.88
N ALA A 167 0.07 16.21 18.91
CA ALA A 167 1.03 15.11 18.81
C ALA A 167 0.39 13.82 18.26
N LYS A 168 -0.88 13.58 18.58
CA LYS A 168 -1.62 12.42 18.05
C LYS A 168 -1.85 12.56 16.55
N ALA A 169 -2.18 13.75 16.07
CA ALA A 169 -2.35 14.00 14.63
C ALA A 169 -1.02 13.86 13.89
N SER A 170 0.04 14.50 14.39
CA SER A 170 1.39 14.44 13.81
C SER A 170 1.96 13.03 13.71
N TYR A 171 1.59 12.13 14.63
CA TYR A 171 1.98 10.72 14.58
C TYR A 171 1.46 10.01 13.32
N PHE A 172 0.24 10.34 12.88
CA PHE A 172 -0.39 9.73 11.71
C PHE A 172 -0.17 10.51 10.41
N GLU A 173 0.36 11.74 10.44
CA GLU A 173 0.73 12.45 9.20
C GLU A 173 1.81 11.71 8.40
N GLN A 174 2.66 10.94 9.09
CA GLN A 174 3.71 10.14 8.44
C GLN A 174 3.13 9.14 7.43
N VAL A 175 1.98 8.54 7.73
CA VAL A 175 1.35 7.55 6.83
C VAL A 175 0.76 8.17 5.57
N LYS A 176 0.72 9.50 5.47
CA LYS A 176 0.30 10.25 4.29
C LYS A 176 1.47 10.69 3.42
N SER A 177 2.71 10.37 3.79
CA SER A 177 3.88 10.74 2.99
C SER A 177 3.79 10.14 1.57
N GLU A 178 4.45 10.82 0.63
CA GLU A 178 4.61 10.37 -0.75
C GLU A 178 5.37 9.03 -0.81
N ASP A 179 6.26 8.76 0.16
CA ASP A 179 7.05 7.51 0.23
C ASP A 179 6.18 6.26 0.30
N PHE A 180 4.98 6.40 0.86
CA PHE A 180 4.00 5.33 0.98
C PHE A 180 2.99 5.30 -0.18
N LYS A 181 3.03 6.24 -1.13
CA LYS A 181 2.15 6.17 -2.31
C LYS A 181 2.61 5.08 -3.25
N LEU A 182 1.66 4.46 -3.94
CA LEU A 182 1.97 3.60 -5.07
C LEU A 182 2.60 4.43 -6.19
N ALA A 183 3.63 3.87 -6.83
CA ALA A 183 4.31 4.51 -7.95
C ALA A 183 3.35 4.64 -9.15
N PRO A 184 3.49 5.70 -9.99
CA PRO A 184 2.68 5.79 -11.20
C PRO A 184 2.90 4.57 -12.09
N PHE A 185 1.82 4.02 -12.66
CA PHE A 185 1.85 2.79 -13.46
C PHE A 185 2.97 2.80 -14.52
N ASP A 186 3.12 3.91 -15.24
CA ASP A 186 4.08 4.03 -16.35
C ASP A 186 5.55 3.91 -15.89
N THR A 187 5.82 4.17 -14.60
CA THR A 187 7.16 4.01 -14.00
C THR A 187 7.48 2.56 -13.62
N LEU A 188 6.47 1.69 -13.64
CA LEU A 188 6.57 0.28 -13.30
C LEU A 188 6.68 -0.62 -14.54
N ILE A 189 6.50 -0.05 -15.73
CA ILE A 189 6.73 -0.70 -17.01
C ILE A 189 8.25 -0.86 -17.17
N LYS A 190 8.75 -2.09 -17.06
CA LYS A 190 10.17 -2.44 -17.18
C LYS A 190 10.37 -3.45 -18.30
#